data_AF-A0A2J6T239-F1
#
_entry.id   AF-A0A2J6T239-F1
#
_cell.length_a   1.000
_cell.length_b   1.000
_cell.length_c   1.000
_cell.angle_alpha   90.00
_cell.angle_beta   90.00
_cell.angle_gamma   90.00
#
_symmetry.space_group_name_H-M   'P 1'
#
loop_
_entity.id
_entity.type
_entity.pdbx_description
1 polymer ?
#
loop_
_entity_poly.entity_id
_entity_poly.type
_entity_poly.pdbx_seq_one_letter_code
_entity_poly.pdbx_strand_id
1 'polypeptide(L)'
;MTSENLSPVKPRYTRPEHSRVFCAQCDIHTEGFRGEHELRKRVDREHPNPVTKWVCIESTKPGHPIPVLPFSKCKACLQQKQYGPYYNAAAHLRRAHFRPKLPSQSKIGGGEAKRGGKRGVVEANGASGGGDAGSFWKETCEVYFKG
;
A
#
# COMPACT_ATOMS: atom_id res chain seq x y z
N MET A 1 43.66 24.41 -46.62
CA MET A 1 42.48 23.58 -46.95
C MET A 1 41.93 23.00 -45.66
N THR A 2 41.11 23.73 -44.91
CA THR A 2 40.47 23.24 -43.68
C THR A 2 39.10 22.68 -44.04
N SER A 3 38.95 21.36 -43.95
CA SER A 3 37.71 20.64 -44.26
C SER A 3 36.81 20.69 -43.02
N GLU A 4 35.67 21.36 -43.12
CA GLU A 4 34.70 21.48 -42.04
C GLU A 4 33.85 20.20 -41.94
N ASN A 5 33.84 19.61 -40.75
CA ASN A 5 33.11 18.39 -40.44
C ASN A 5 31.66 18.74 -40.06
N LEU A 6 30.74 18.66 -41.03
CA LEU A 6 29.31 18.85 -40.81
C LEU A 6 28.69 17.52 -40.37
N SER A 7 28.35 17.43 -39.08
CA SER A 7 27.62 16.28 -38.53
C SER A 7 26.11 16.41 -38.80
N PRO A 8 25.38 15.29 -39.08
CA PRO A 8 23.96 15.36 -39.42
C PRO A 8 23.11 15.76 -38.21
N VAL A 9 22.32 16.83 -38.36
CA VAL A 9 21.34 17.26 -37.35
C VAL A 9 20.20 16.24 -37.33
N LYS A 10 20.16 15.41 -36.28
CA LYS A 10 19.05 14.47 -36.05
C LYS A 10 17.76 15.28 -35.84
N PRO A 11 16.68 15.00 -36.60
CA PRO A 11 15.41 15.70 -36.41
C PRO A 11 14.92 15.48 -34.98
N ARG A 12 14.48 16.55 -34.32
CA ARG A 12 13.96 16.45 -32.95
C ARG A 12 12.64 15.68 -32.98
N TYR A 13 12.58 14.60 -32.20
CA TYR A 13 11.37 13.83 -32.00
C TYR A 13 10.24 14.74 -31.50
N THR A 14 9.19 14.91 -32.31
CA THR A 14 7.94 15.56 -31.92
C THR A 14 6.94 14.47 -31.54
N ARG A 15 6.51 14.49 -30.28
CA ARG A 15 5.50 13.55 -29.79
C ARG A 15 4.14 13.91 -30.41
N PRO A 16 3.46 12.99 -31.11
CA PRO A 16 2.11 13.22 -31.63
C PRO A 16 1.16 13.66 -30.50
N GLU A 17 0.25 14.58 -30.81
CA GLU A 17 -0.75 15.01 -29.85
C GLU A 17 -1.74 13.88 -29.59
N HIS A 18 -1.77 13.39 -28.34
CA HIS A 18 -2.76 12.42 -27.90
C HIS A 18 -4.05 13.15 -27.51
N SER A 19 -5.21 12.55 -27.80
CA SER A 19 -6.51 13.06 -27.38
C SER A 19 -6.56 13.31 -25.87
N ARG A 20 -7.11 14.45 -25.47
CA ARG A 20 -7.31 14.78 -24.05
C ARG A 20 -8.50 14.02 -23.48
N VAL A 21 -8.38 13.63 -22.21
CA VAL A 21 -9.50 13.05 -21.44
C VAL A 21 -9.94 14.02 -20.35
N PHE A 22 -11.22 14.05 -20.03
CA PHE A 22 -11.81 15.02 -19.10
C PHE A 22 -12.44 14.32 -17.90
N CYS A 23 -12.51 15.03 -16.76
CA CYS A 23 -13.20 14.51 -15.59
C CYS A 23 -14.71 14.65 -15.75
N ALA A 24 -15.46 13.57 -15.54
CA ALA A 24 -16.92 13.59 -15.59
C ALA A 24 -17.56 14.19 -14.33
N GLN A 25 -16.79 14.44 -13.28
CA GLN A 25 -17.31 14.89 -11.97
C GLN A 25 -16.97 16.36 -11.67
N CYS A 26 -16.05 16.99 -12.42
CA CYS A 26 -15.74 18.41 -12.27
C CYS A 26 -15.12 19.00 -13.54
N ASP A 27 -15.36 20.28 -13.78
CA ASP A 27 -14.83 21.00 -14.95
C ASP A 27 -13.62 21.91 -14.62
N ILE A 28 -12.93 21.65 -13.49
CA ILE A 28 -11.79 22.46 -13.04
C ILE A 28 -10.60 22.40 -14.02
N HIS A 29 -10.48 21.31 -14.78
CA HIS A 29 -9.38 21.10 -15.73
C HIS A 29 -9.86 21.19 -17.18
N THR A 30 -10.14 22.42 -17.63
CA THR A 30 -10.70 22.73 -18.96
C THR A 30 -9.76 22.39 -20.13
N GLU A 31 -8.44 22.33 -19.92
CA GLU A 31 -7.48 21.87 -20.94
C GLU A 31 -7.43 20.34 -21.11
N GLY A 32 -8.10 19.59 -20.22
CA GLY A 32 -8.09 18.13 -20.19
C GLY A 32 -6.74 17.50 -19.82
N PHE A 33 -6.80 16.24 -19.41
CA PHE A 33 -5.65 15.45 -19.00
C PHE A 33 -4.97 14.80 -20.22
N ARG A 34 -3.66 14.53 -20.11
CA ARG A 34 -2.90 13.88 -21.21
C ARG A 34 -3.25 12.41 -21.42
N GLY A 35 -4.05 11.82 -20.53
CA GLY A 35 -4.56 10.46 -20.65
C GLY A 35 -5.17 9.94 -19.36
N GLU A 36 -5.68 8.71 -19.42
CA GLU A 36 -6.44 8.05 -18.36
C GLU A 36 -5.71 7.99 -17.02
N HIS A 37 -4.39 7.86 -17.04
CA HIS A 37 -3.59 7.78 -15.81
C HIS A 37 -3.67 9.06 -14.97
N GLU A 38 -3.64 10.23 -15.63
CA GLU A 38 -3.72 11.51 -14.94
C GLU A 38 -5.15 11.78 -14.46
N LEU A 39 -6.14 11.44 -15.29
CA LEU A 39 -7.55 11.51 -14.91
C LEU A 39 -7.84 10.66 -13.67
N ARG A 40 -7.37 9.41 -13.64
CA ARG A 40 -7.56 8.55 -12.47
C ARG A 40 -6.92 9.12 -11.21
N LYS A 41 -5.71 9.69 -11.28
CA LYS A 41 -5.11 10.38 -10.13
C LYS A 41 -5.92 11.58 -9.65
N ARG A 42 -6.51 12.34 -10.59
CA ARG A 42 -7.41 13.46 -10.27
C ARG A 42 -8.63 12.94 -9.53
N VAL A 43 -9.30 11.93 -10.07
CA VAL A 43 -10.48 11.29 -9.47
C VAL A 43 -10.13 10.75 -8.09
N ASP A 44 -9.03 10.00 -7.95
CA ASP A 44 -8.61 9.44 -6.66
C ASP A 44 -8.34 10.51 -5.58
N ARG A 45 -7.97 11.74 -5.98
CA ARG A 45 -7.64 12.85 -5.06
C ARG A 45 -8.82 13.78 -4.78
N GLU A 46 -9.53 14.17 -5.82
CA GLU A 46 -10.60 15.19 -5.78
C GLU A 46 -11.99 14.57 -5.61
N HIS A 47 -12.13 13.34 -6.07
CA HIS A 47 -13.38 12.59 -6.07
C HIS A 47 -13.19 11.22 -5.40
N PRO A 48 -12.74 11.20 -4.13
CA PRO A 48 -12.54 9.95 -3.43
C PRO A 48 -13.89 9.23 -3.31
N ASN A 49 -13.99 8.07 -3.95
CA ASN A 49 -15.13 7.19 -3.72
C ASN A 49 -15.09 6.67 -2.28
N PRO A 50 -16.24 6.48 -1.62
CA PRO A 50 -16.29 5.86 -0.31
C PRO A 50 -15.67 4.47 -0.40
N VAL A 51 -14.62 4.24 0.40
CA VAL A 51 -13.92 2.96 0.45
C VAL A 51 -14.20 2.25 1.76
N THR A 52 -14.59 0.98 1.64
CA THR A 52 -14.68 0.06 2.78
C THR A 52 -13.27 -0.35 3.21
N LYS A 53 -12.99 -0.20 4.50
CA LYS A 53 -11.71 -0.62 5.10
C LYS A 53 -11.97 -1.58 6.26
N TRP A 54 -10.94 -2.28 6.69
CA TRP A 54 -11.01 -3.25 7.77
C TRP A 54 -10.06 -2.86 8.91
N VAL A 55 -10.51 -3.00 10.15
CA VAL A 55 -9.70 -2.80 11.36
C VAL A 55 -9.69 -4.06 12.19
N CYS A 56 -8.60 -4.29 12.91
CA CYS A 56 -8.45 -5.46 13.78
C CYS A 56 -8.98 -5.13 15.17
N ILE A 57 -9.94 -5.91 15.67
CA ILE A 57 -10.57 -5.69 16.98
C ILE A 57 -10.56 -7.00 17.76
N GLU A 58 -10.37 -6.88 19.07
CA GLU A 58 -10.43 -8.02 19.99
C GLU A 58 -11.89 -8.50 20.12
N SER A 59 -12.13 -9.79 19.88
CA SER A 59 -13.47 -10.36 20.00
C SER A 59 -13.80 -10.59 21.48
N THR A 60 -14.94 -10.05 21.94
CA THR A 60 -15.47 -10.29 23.30
C THR A 60 -16.26 -11.61 23.39
N LYS A 61 -16.40 -12.36 22.29
CA LYS A 61 -17.21 -13.57 22.25
C LYS A 61 -16.47 -14.76 22.91
N PRO A 62 -17.16 -15.58 23.73
CA PRO A 62 -16.59 -16.80 24.28
C PRO A 62 -16.28 -17.83 23.18
N GLY A 63 -15.17 -18.57 23.29
CA GLY A 63 -14.76 -19.59 22.33
C GLY A 63 -13.80 -19.12 21.23
N HIS A 64 -13.45 -17.85 21.19
CA HIS A 64 -12.42 -17.32 20.31
C HIS A 64 -11.01 -17.62 20.88
N PRO A 65 -10.04 -18.07 20.06
CA PRO A 65 -8.66 -18.22 20.51
C PRO A 65 -8.11 -16.90 21.05
N ILE A 66 -7.46 -17.01 22.20
CA ILE A 66 -6.87 -15.88 22.91
C ILE A 66 -5.58 -15.50 22.19
N PRO A 67 -5.38 -14.22 21.84
CA PRO A 67 -4.15 -13.77 21.20
C PRO A 67 -2.97 -13.90 22.17
N VAL A 68 -1.83 -14.41 21.67
CA VAL A 68 -0.57 -14.48 22.42
C VAL A 68 -0.05 -13.08 22.75
N LEU A 69 -0.19 -12.15 21.80
CA LEU A 69 0.07 -10.73 22.02
C LEU A 69 -1.27 -9.97 22.10
N PRO A 70 -1.63 -9.35 23.23
CA PRO A 70 -2.85 -8.55 23.34
C PRO A 70 -2.88 -7.38 22.36
N PHE A 71 -4.08 -6.98 21.92
CA PHE A 71 -4.28 -5.84 21.00
C PHE A 71 -3.71 -4.55 21.57
N SER A 72 -3.80 -4.34 22.88
CA SER A 72 -3.26 -3.20 23.61
C SER A 72 -1.73 -3.09 23.56
N LYS A 73 -0.99 -4.14 23.20
CA LYS A 73 0.47 -4.11 23.05
C LYS A 73 0.92 -3.97 21.59
N CYS A 74 -0.01 -4.02 20.64
CA CYS A 74 0.28 -3.88 19.22
C CYS A 74 0.04 -2.44 18.75
N LYS A 75 1.10 -1.74 18.33
CA LYS A 75 1.01 -0.36 17.83
C LYS A 75 -0.01 -0.19 16.70
N ALA A 76 -0.09 -1.14 15.78
CA ALA A 76 -1.02 -1.06 14.66
C ALA A 76 -2.48 -1.18 15.11
N CYS A 77 -2.76 -2.06 16.08
CA CYS A 77 -4.11 -2.24 16.64
C CYS A 77 -4.51 -1.08 17.54
N LEU A 78 -3.59 -0.59 18.39
CA LEU A 78 -3.80 0.62 19.20
C LEU A 78 -4.17 1.85 18.36
N GLN A 79 -3.54 1.99 17.18
CA GLN A 79 -3.82 3.08 16.25
C GLN A 79 -5.01 2.80 15.31
N GLN A 80 -5.74 1.70 15.52
CA GLN A 80 -6.83 1.25 14.64
C GLN A 80 -6.45 1.30 13.15
N LYS A 81 -5.27 0.74 12.82
CA LYS A 81 -4.75 0.77 11.46
C LYS A 81 -5.79 0.21 10.48
N GLN A 82 -6.14 1.04 9.51
CA GLN A 82 -7.09 0.71 8.47
C GLN A 82 -6.40 -0.10 7.36
N TYR A 83 -6.92 -1.29 7.08
CA TYR A 83 -6.50 -2.13 5.97
C TYR A 83 -7.51 -2.00 4.83
N GLY A 84 -7.03 -1.98 3.58
CA GLY A 84 -7.92 -1.95 2.42
C GLY A 84 -8.74 -3.23 2.31
N PRO A 85 -8.15 -4.35 1.84
CA PRO A 85 -8.85 -5.62 1.78
C PRO A 85 -8.82 -6.39 3.10
N TYR A 86 -9.86 -7.17 3.35
CA TYR A 86 -10.03 -8.02 4.52
C TYR A 86 -8.84 -8.95 4.80
N TYR A 87 -8.29 -9.60 3.77
CA TYR A 87 -7.20 -10.57 3.96
C TYR A 87 -5.90 -9.91 4.48
N ASN A 88 -5.71 -8.60 4.28
CA ASN A 88 -4.58 -7.86 4.84
C ASN A 88 -4.74 -7.66 6.35
N ALA A 89 -5.95 -7.35 6.82
CA ALA A 89 -6.25 -7.30 8.25
C ALA A 89 -6.08 -8.68 8.90
N ALA A 90 -6.62 -9.74 8.28
CA ALA A 90 -6.45 -11.10 8.77
C ALA A 90 -4.98 -11.57 8.79
N ALA A 91 -4.18 -11.16 7.79
CA ALA A 91 -2.75 -11.46 7.77
C ALA A 91 -2.00 -10.77 8.91
N HIS A 92 -2.38 -9.53 9.25
CA HIS A 92 -1.84 -8.84 10.42
C HIS A 92 -2.16 -9.60 11.71
N LEU A 93 -3.44 -9.95 11.93
CA LEU A 93 -3.86 -10.72 13.11
C LEU A 93 -3.04 -11.98 13.30
N ARG A 94 -2.95 -12.81 12.25
CA ARG A 94 -2.18 -14.07 12.30
C ARG A 94 -0.73 -13.85 12.72
N ARG A 95 -0.04 -12.87 12.12
CA ARG A 95 1.40 -12.67 12.31
C ARG A 95 1.76 -11.94 13.59
N ALA A 96 0.93 -11.01 14.03
CA ALA A 96 1.22 -10.18 15.19
C ALA A 96 0.66 -10.78 16.49
N HIS A 97 -0.52 -11.39 16.43
CA HIS A 97 -1.27 -11.79 17.63
C HIS A 97 -1.22 -13.28 17.93
N PHE A 98 -1.22 -14.15 16.91
CA PHE A 98 -1.33 -15.60 17.11
C PHE A 98 -0.04 -16.38 16.82
N ARG A 99 0.80 -15.86 15.92
CA ARG A 99 2.12 -16.42 15.62
C ARG A 99 3.18 -15.31 15.61
N PRO A 100 3.35 -14.55 16.71
CA PRO A 100 4.41 -13.56 16.78
C PRO A 100 5.74 -14.27 16.55
N LYS A 101 6.45 -13.88 15.49
CA LYS A 101 7.85 -14.30 15.33
C LYS A 101 8.60 -13.77 16.54
N LEU A 102 9.40 -14.63 17.19
CA LEU A 102 10.35 -14.18 18.20
C LEU A 102 11.12 -12.99 17.62
N PRO A 103 11.28 -11.89 18.37
CA PRO A 103 12.07 -10.77 17.89
C PRO A 103 13.44 -11.33 17.52
N SER A 104 13.79 -11.24 16.23
CA SER A 104 15.12 -11.59 15.75
C SER A 104 16.12 -10.87 16.66
N GLN A 105 16.93 -11.63 17.39
CA GLN A 105 18.13 -11.13 18.06
C GLN A 105 19.08 -10.62 16.98
N SER A 106 18.82 -9.43 16.43
CA SER A 106 19.70 -8.76 15.48
C SER A 106 19.88 -7.29 15.85
N LYS A 107 19.73 -6.96 17.15
CA LYS A 107 20.12 -5.66 17.71
C LYS A 107 21.07 -5.83 18.89
N ILE A 108 22.23 -6.44 18.62
CA ILE A 108 23.48 -6.22 19.35
C ILE A 108 24.53 -6.04 18.26
N GLY A 109 25.09 -4.83 18.12
CA GLY A 109 26.16 -4.53 17.16
C GLY A 109 25.93 -3.21 16.43
N GLY A 110 26.50 -2.14 16.98
CA GLY A 110 26.55 -0.82 16.34
C GLY A 110 27.42 -0.79 15.08
N GLY A 111 27.18 0.21 14.24
CA GLY A 111 27.99 0.47 13.06
C GLY A 111 27.40 1.58 12.19
N GLU A 112 28.00 2.76 12.27
CA GLU A 112 27.79 3.92 11.42
C GLU A 112 28.14 3.61 9.96
N ALA A 113 27.21 3.81 9.01
CA ALA A 113 27.52 3.87 7.58
C ALA A 113 26.47 4.67 6.77
N LYS A 114 26.90 5.87 6.38
CA LYS A 114 26.70 6.60 5.10
C LYS A 114 25.37 6.48 4.32
N ARG A 115 24.84 7.68 4.05
CA ARG A 115 23.84 8.05 3.03
C ARG A 115 24.09 7.35 1.68
N GLY A 116 23.06 6.68 1.15
CA GLY A 116 23.01 6.20 -0.23
C GLY A 116 21.68 5.51 -0.52
N GLY A 117 20.90 6.06 -1.45
CA GLY A 117 19.56 5.59 -1.74
C GLY A 117 19.49 4.19 -2.36
N LYS A 118 18.47 3.43 -1.95
CA LYS A 118 17.54 2.66 -2.78
C LYS A 118 16.43 2.20 -1.84
N ARG A 119 15.20 2.35 -2.31
CA ARG A 119 14.01 1.83 -1.64
C ARG A 119 14.16 0.31 -1.64
N GLY A 120 14.79 -0.22 -0.58
CA GLY A 120 14.82 -1.64 -0.30
C GLY A 120 13.40 -2.03 0.03
N VAL A 121 12.71 -2.61 -0.95
CA VAL A 121 11.61 -3.53 -0.68
C VAL A 121 12.18 -4.50 0.33
N VAL A 122 11.74 -4.42 1.59
CA VAL A 122 11.76 -5.60 2.43
C VAL A 122 10.83 -6.57 1.71
N GLU A 123 11.42 -7.37 0.83
CA GLU A 123 10.78 -8.53 0.27
C GLU A 123 10.47 -9.38 1.49
N ALA A 124 9.23 -9.23 1.95
CA ALA A 124 8.61 -10.17 2.83
C ALA A 124 8.60 -11.48 2.06
N ASN A 125 9.69 -12.23 2.17
CA ASN A 125 9.83 -13.55 1.58
C ASN A 125 8.58 -14.34 1.95
N GLY A 126 7.76 -14.56 0.94
CA GLY A 126 6.59 -15.40 1.00
C GLY A 126 7.05 -16.84 1.21
N ALA A 127 6.49 -17.46 2.24
CA ALA A 127 6.35 -18.91 2.39
C ALA A 127 5.27 -19.06 3.47
N SER A 128 4.02 -19.19 3.02
CA SER A 128 3.31 -20.47 2.81
C SER A 128 2.76 -21.04 4.11
N GLY A 129 1.46 -21.30 4.08
CA GLY A 129 0.66 -21.68 5.23
C GLY A 129 -0.81 -21.46 4.90
N GLY A 130 -1.22 -22.00 3.76
CA GLY A 130 -2.62 -22.26 3.46
C GLY A 130 -3.13 -23.26 4.49
N GLY A 131 -4.10 -22.82 5.26
CA GLY A 131 -4.92 -23.64 6.14
C GLY A 131 -6.17 -22.81 6.31
N ASP A 132 -7.27 -23.27 5.73
CA ASP A 132 -8.55 -22.61 5.85
C ASP A 132 -8.94 -22.61 7.34
N ALA A 133 -9.04 -21.41 7.90
CA ALA A 133 -9.80 -21.19 9.12
C ALA A 133 -10.76 -20.06 8.78
N GLY A 134 -11.60 -20.31 7.76
CA GLY A 134 -12.33 -19.29 7.00
C GLY A 134 -13.33 -18.45 7.80
N SER A 135 -13.64 -18.85 9.04
CA SER A 135 -14.69 -18.25 9.87
C SER A 135 -14.12 -17.36 10.99
N PHE A 136 -13.15 -17.85 11.76
CA PHE A 136 -12.63 -17.14 12.94
C PHE A 136 -12.06 -15.76 12.61
N TRP A 137 -11.27 -15.65 11.54
CA TRP A 137 -10.60 -14.40 11.19
C TRP A 137 -11.57 -13.30 10.77
N LYS A 138 -12.79 -13.64 10.34
CA LYS A 138 -13.78 -12.66 9.84
C LYS A 138 -14.42 -11.90 11.00
N GLU A 139 -14.48 -12.52 12.18
CA GLU A 139 -15.13 -11.95 13.36
C GLU A 139 -14.20 -11.08 14.21
N THR A 140 -12.89 -11.23 14.05
CA THR A 140 -11.86 -10.38 14.69
C THR A 140 -11.46 -9.17 13.84
N CYS A 141 -12.18 -8.94 12.73
CA CYS A 141 -12.01 -7.76 11.90
C CYS A 141 -13.37 -7.09 11.70
N GLU A 142 -13.45 -5.79 11.95
CA GLU A 142 -14.66 -5.02 11.72
C GLU A 142 -14.50 -4.14 10.48
N VAL A 143 -15.62 -3.88 9.81
CA VAL A 143 -15.71 -3.00 8.66
C VAL A 143 -15.77 -1.55 9.12
N TYR A 144 -14.81 -0.74 8.68
CA TYR A 144 -14.79 0.70 8.84
C TYR A 144 -15.13 1.39 7.51
N PHE A 145 -16.14 2.27 7.54
CA PHE A 145 -16.49 3.12 6.42
C PHE A 145 -15.84 4.49 6.60
N LYS A 146 -15.04 4.93 5.62
CA LYS A 146 -14.54 6.31 5.58
C LYS A 146 -15.37 7.09 4.56
N GLY A 147 -16.33 7.87 5.08
CA GLY A 147 -17.04 8.91 4.33
C GLY A 147 -16.18 10.14 4.09
#